data_AF-A0A972BAX4-F1
#
_entry.id   AF-A0A972BAX4-F1
#
_cell.length_a   1.000
_cell.length_b   1.000
_cell.length_c   1.000
_cell.angle_alpha   90.00
_cell.angle_beta   90.00
_cell.angle_gamma   90.00
#
_symmetry.space_group_name_H-M   'P 1'
#
loop_
_entity.id
_entity.type
_entity.pdbx_description
1 polymer ?
#
loop_
_entity_poly.entity_id
_entity_poly.type
_entity_poly.pdbx_seq_one_letter_code
_entity_poly.pdbx_strand_id
1 'polypeptide(L)'
;MKKNSYAILLLSSLLLFSVACNQQKKNNEGNHLAEAASTTGQSDSTAGKNERALAYHEKLMEFFSADWMERESDPDLYPDYYGGSFIDNSSTFVVAVTGDPEGHRQRLGRILGGDDFKVETVQYSYRQMMQVMDKIDAFLSDGSIPQDHPVMLHFAGAYPDVMDNRVKVILTDPNQTVINAFKKDISASPMLSFEKGELPELM
;
A
#
# COMPACT_ATOMS: atom_id res chain seq x y z
N MET A 1 13.84 5.84 38.52
CA MET A 1 13.74 4.74 37.54
C MET A 1 12.27 4.42 37.33
N LYS A 2 11.70 4.85 36.21
CA LYS A 2 10.42 4.36 35.69
C LYS A 2 10.64 4.14 34.20
N LYS A 3 10.58 2.88 33.76
CA LYS A 3 10.62 2.50 32.36
C LYS A 3 9.20 2.68 31.82
N ASN A 4 8.98 3.68 30.98
CA ASN A 4 7.77 3.76 30.18
C ASN A 4 8.09 3.13 28.83
N SER A 5 7.61 1.91 28.63
CA SER A 5 7.56 1.28 27.31
C SER A 5 6.26 1.74 26.65
N TYR A 6 6.37 2.55 25.61
CA TYR A 6 5.24 2.88 24.74
C TYR A 6 5.28 1.94 23.54
N ALA A 7 4.37 0.98 23.53
CA ALA A 7 4.06 0.21 22.33
C ALA A 7 3.19 1.11 21.44
N ILE A 8 3.73 1.51 20.29
CA ILE A 8 2.97 2.25 19.27
C ILE A 8 2.11 1.22 18.54
N LEU A 9 0.82 1.23 18.83
CA LEU A 9 -0.19 0.53 18.03
C LEU A 9 -0.36 1.29 16.72
N LEU A 10 0.14 0.73 15.62
CA LEU A 10 -0.20 1.18 14.27
C LEU A 10 -1.68 0.89 14.03
N LEU A 11 -2.53 1.91 14.15
CA LEU A 11 -3.92 1.84 13.75
C LEU A 11 -3.96 1.76 12.21
N SER A 12 -4.08 0.56 11.70
CA SER A 12 -4.44 0.29 10.30
C SER A 12 -5.74 1.04 9.99
N SER A 13 -5.72 1.91 8.98
CA SER A 13 -6.88 2.70 8.58
C SER A 13 -8.07 1.80 8.25
N LEU A 14 -9.12 1.85 9.09
CA LEU A 14 -10.42 1.27 8.79
C LEU A 14 -10.99 1.98 7.54
N LEU A 15 -11.18 1.22 6.46
CA LEU A 15 -11.94 1.62 5.29
C LEU A 15 -13.38 1.96 5.71
N LEU A 16 -13.77 3.23 5.58
CA LEU A 16 -15.14 3.69 5.78
C LEU A 16 -16.03 3.19 4.63
N PHE A 17 -16.74 2.10 4.84
CA PHE A 17 -17.83 1.68 3.95
C PHE A 17 -19.12 2.42 4.31
N SER A 18 -19.52 3.40 3.48
CA SER A 18 -20.90 3.85 3.44
C SER A 18 -21.73 2.86 2.62
N VAL A 19 -22.32 1.87 3.29
CA VAL A 19 -23.31 0.98 2.68
C VAL A 19 -24.62 1.76 2.50
N ALA A 20 -24.88 2.24 1.29
CA ALA A 20 -26.21 2.70 0.92
C ALA A 20 -27.11 1.47 0.67
N CYS A 21 -27.93 1.11 1.65
CA CYS A 21 -28.98 0.11 1.50
C CYS A 21 -30.03 0.61 0.49
N ASN A 22 -30.04 0.08 -0.74
CA ASN A 22 -31.14 0.30 -1.67
C ASN A 22 -32.20 -0.82 -1.49
N GLN A 23 -33.27 -0.54 -0.72
CA GLN A 23 -34.44 -1.40 -0.66
C GLN A 23 -35.24 -1.28 -1.96
N GLN A 24 -35.09 -2.24 -2.87
CA GLN A 24 -36.05 -2.39 -3.97
C GLN A 24 -37.26 -3.20 -3.51
N LYS A 25 -38.39 -2.50 -3.46
CA LYS A 25 -39.76 -3.00 -3.36
C LYS A 25 -40.01 -4.15 -4.34
N LYS A 26 -40.44 -5.31 -3.81
CA LYS A 26 -41.08 -6.38 -4.58
C LYS A 26 -42.43 -5.87 -5.11
N ASN A 27 -42.62 -5.89 -6.43
CA ASN A 27 -43.92 -6.09 -7.05
C ASN A 27 -43.78 -7.23 -8.06
N ASN A 28 -44.72 -8.16 -7.98
CA ASN A 28 -44.78 -9.40 -8.74
C ASN A 28 -45.94 -9.28 -9.73
N GLU A 29 -45.75 -9.61 -11.01
CA GLU A 29 -46.80 -10.11 -11.92
C GLU A 29 -46.24 -10.52 -13.30
N GLY A 30 -46.47 -11.79 -13.66
CA GLY A 30 -46.97 -12.17 -15.01
C GLY A 30 -45.99 -12.58 -16.13
N ASN A 31 -45.78 -13.89 -16.26
CA ASN A 31 -45.41 -14.71 -17.44
C ASN A 31 -45.27 -14.08 -18.85
N HIS A 32 -44.18 -14.43 -19.56
CA HIS A 32 -44.27 -15.19 -20.83
C HIS A 32 -42.91 -15.82 -21.22
N LEU A 33 -42.96 -17.08 -21.66
CA LEU A 33 -41.82 -17.88 -22.14
C LEU A 33 -41.39 -17.43 -23.55
N ALA A 34 -40.09 -17.16 -23.72
CA ALA A 34 -39.39 -17.32 -24.99
C ALA A 34 -37.90 -17.61 -24.70
N GLU A 35 -37.47 -18.79 -25.14
CA GLU A 35 -36.12 -19.31 -25.05
C GLU A 35 -35.24 -18.69 -26.15
N ALA A 36 -34.16 -18.01 -25.76
CA ALA A 36 -33.08 -17.63 -26.67
C ALA A 36 -31.75 -17.48 -25.92
N ALA A 37 -30.84 -18.39 -26.23
CA ALA A 37 -29.38 -18.32 -26.10
C ALA A 37 -28.79 -17.72 -24.80
N SER A 38 -28.34 -18.63 -23.93
CA SER A 38 -27.35 -18.39 -22.88
C SER A 38 -26.09 -17.73 -23.47
N THR A 39 -26.02 -16.41 -23.39
CA THR A 39 -24.75 -15.70 -23.43
C THR A 39 -24.49 -15.30 -21.98
N THR A 40 -23.59 -16.03 -21.33
CA THR A 40 -23.12 -15.72 -19.98
C THR A 40 -22.29 -14.45 -20.01
N GLY A 41 -22.95 -13.31 -20.23
CA GLY A 41 -22.43 -12.00 -19.86
C GLY A 41 -22.71 -11.81 -18.39
N GLN A 42 -21.88 -12.38 -17.51
CA GLN A 42 -21.80 -11.85 -16.16
C GLN A 42 -21.34 -10.40 -16.31
N SER A 43 -22.27 -9.47 -16.11
CA SER A 43 -21.94 -8.09 -15.78
C SER A 43 -21.10 -8.18 -14.50
N ASP A 44 -19.78 -8.20 -14.66
CA ASP A 44 -18.83 -8.37 -13.58
C ASP A 44 -18.90 -7.09 -12.74
N SER A 45 -19.78 -7.12 -11.73
CA SER A 45 -20.06 -5.97 -10.89
C SER A 45 -18.77 -5.50 -10.23
N THR A 46 -18.65 -4.19 -9.97
CA THR A 46 -17.50 -3.61 -9.25
C THR A 46 -17.20 -4.35 -7.93
N ALA A 47 -18.25 -4.80 -7.23
CA ALA A 47 -18.11 -5.61 -6.01
C ALA A 47 -17.40 -6.95 -6.28
N GLY A 48 -17.79 -7.68 -7.33
CA GLY A 48 -17.16 -8.96 -7.70
C GLY A 48 -15.70 -8.79 -8.16
N LYS A 49 -15.38 -7.68 -8.85
CA LYS A 49 -13.99 -7.35 -9.22
C LYS A 49 -13.14 -7.04 -7.99
N ASN A 50 -13.66 -6.24 -7.05
CA ASN A 50 -12.96 -5.93 -5.81
C ASN A 50 -12.67 -7.19 -4.98
N GLU A 51 -13.64 -8.10 -4.85
CA GLU A 51 -13.46 -9.38 -4.14
C GLU A 51 -12.35 -10.23 -4.79
N ARG A 52 -12.35 -10.33 -6.12
CA ARG A 52 -11.29 -11.03 -6.87
C ARG A 52 -9.92 -10.38 -6.67
N ALA A 53 -9.85 -9.06 -6.71
CA ALA A 53 -8.61 -8.32 -6.53
C ALA A 53 -8.04 -8.50 -5.11
N LEU A 54 -8.89 -8.50 -4.08
CA LEU A 54 -8.50 -8.81 -2.70
C LEU A 54 -8.01 -10.25 -2.56
N ALA A 55 -8.68 -11.21 -3.20
CA ALA A 55 -8.22 -12.60 -3.22
C ALA A 55 -6.86 -12.79 -3.91
N TYR A 56 -6.56 -11.99 -4.93
CA TYR A 56 -5.21 -11.97 -5.54
C TYR A 56 -4.16 -11.35 -4.63
N HIS A 57 -4.50 -10.27 -3.91
CA HIS A 57 -3.59 -9.69 -2.92
C HIS A 57 -3.21 -10.72 -1.85
N GLU A 58 -4.20 -11.40 -1.26
CA GLU A 58 -3.96 -12.42 -0.23
C GLU A 58 -3.06 -13.54 -0.75
N LYS A 59 -3.41 -14.15 -1.89
CA LYS A 59 -2.59 -15.20 -2.51
C LYS A 59 -1.15 -14.77 -2.80
N LEU A 60 -0.96 -13.51 -3.20
CA LEU A 60 0.36 -12.97 -3.47
C LEU A 60 1.18 -12.86 -2.19
N MET A 61 0.58 -12.32 -1.12
CA MET A 61 1.25 -12.15 0.17
C MET A 61 1.54 -13.51 0.83
N GLU A 62 0.59 -14.44 0.83
CA GLU A 62 0.79 -15.83 1.29
C GLU A 62 1.92 -16.54 0.53
N PHE A 63 2.06 -16.26 -0.78
CA PHE A 63 3.16 -16.81 -1.58
C PHE A 63 4.52 -16.23 -1.19
N PHE A 64 4.58 -14.97 -0.77
CA PHE A 64 5.82 -14.36 -0.29
C PHE A 64 6.21 -14.91 1.08
N SER A 65 5.25 -15.02 2.00
CA SER A 65 5.43 -15.73 3.26
C SER A 65 4.11 -16.14 3.89
N ALA A 66 4.12 -17.27 4.60
CA ALA A 66 2.96 -17.72 5.36
C ALA A 66 2.65 -16.85 6.60
N ASP A 67 3.65 -16.13 7.11
CA ASP A 67 3.59 -15.24 8.28
C ASP A 67 3.70 -13.76 7.87
N TRP A 68 3.18 -13.41 6.69
CA TRP A 68 3.37 -12.07 6.13
C TRP A 68 2.72 -10.98 6.96
N MET A 69 1.62 -11.28 7.64
CA MET A 69 0.92 -10.33 8.51
C MET A 69 1.77 -9.95 9.74
N GLU A 70 2.58 -10.88 10.27
CA GLU A 70 3.44 -10.62 11.41
C GLU A 70 4.74 -9.87 11.05
N ARG A 71 5.12 -9.91 9.77
CA ARG A 71 6.39 -9.38 9.26
C ARG A 71 6.22 -8.39 8.10
N GLU A 72 5.09 -7.70 8.05
CA GLU A 72 4.79 -6.73 6.97
C GLU A 72 5.88 -5.66 6.84
N SER A 73 6.48 -5.24 7.95
CA SER A 73 7.57 -4.25 7.94
C SER A 73 8.95 -4.83 7.59
N ASP A 74 9.09 -6.15 7.42
CA ASP A 74 10.37 -6.80 7.11
C ASP A 74 10.71 -6.68 5.60
N PRO A 75 11.74 -5.90 5.22
CA PRO A 75 12.10 -5.75 3.81
C PRO A 75 12.49 -7.07 3.13
N ASP A 76 13.01 -8.04 3.89
CA ASP A 76 13.49 -9.31 3.37
C ASP A 76 12.36 -10.29 3.05
N LEU A 77 11.14 -10.02 3.53
CA LEU A 77 9.94 -10.79 3.17
C LEU A 77 9.62 -10.72 1.67
N TYR A 78 9.86 -9.56 1.06
CA TYR A 78 9.43 -9.28 -0.29
C TYR A 78 10.51 -9.65 -1.32
N PRO A 79 10.16 -10.27 -2.46
CA PRO A 79 11.11 -10.50 -3.54
C PRO A 79 11.72 -9.19 -4.06
N ASP A 80 12.99 -9.22 -4.48
CA ASP A 80 13.71 -8.03 -4.96
C ASP A 80 13.05 -7.30 -6.13
N TYR A 81 12.23 -8.00 -6.92
CA TYR A 81 11.55 -7.38 -8.06
C TYR A 81 10.21 -6.75 -7.69
N TYR A 82 9.64 -7.05 -6.52
CA TYR A 82 8.30 -6.61 -6.15
C TYR A 82 8.32 -5.14 -5.74
N GLY A 83 7.54 -4.29 -6.43
CA GLY A 83 7.41 -2.85 -6.18
C GLY A 83 6.21 -2.47 -5.30
N GLY A 84 5.33 -3.43 -4.98
CA GLY A 84 4.06 -3.21 -4.31
C GLY A 84 2.87 -3.76 -5.11
N SER A 85 1.69 -3.75 -4.50
CA SER A 85 0.44 -4.10 -5.18
C SER A 85 -0.69 -3.20 -4.69
N PHE A 86 -1.64 -2.92 -5.56
CA PHE A 86 -2.78 -2.06 -5.26
C PHE A 86 -3.97 -2.43 -6.15
N ILE A 87 -5.14 -1.88 -5.82
CA ILE A 87 -6.35 -1.98 -6.64
C ILE A 87 -6.56 -0.63 -7.31
N ASP A 88 -6.57 -0.61 -8.66
CA ASP A 88 -6.77 0.63 -9.40
C ASP A 88 -8.23 1.10 -9.39
N ASN A 89 -8.47 2.31 -9.94
CA ASN A 89 -9.81 2.90 -10.03
C ASN A 89 -10.80 2.08 -10.89
N SER A 90 -10.31 1.09 -11.65
CA SER A 90 -11.12 0.16 -12.44
C SER A 90 -11.36 -1.16 -11.71
N SER A 91 -11.08 -1.23 -10.40
CA SER A 91 -11.14 -2.45 -9.59
C SER A 91 -10.21 -3.56 -10.07
N THR A 92 -9.13 -3.21 -10.78
CA THR A 92 -8.15 -4.18 -11.27
C THR A 92 -7.02 -4.32 -10.27
N PHE A 93 -6.63 -5.55 -9.95
CA PHE A 93 -5.42 -5.80 -9.18
C PHE A 93 -4.18 -5.49 -10.01
N VAL A 94 -3.31 -4.64 -9.49
CA VAL A 94 -2.06 -4.22 -10.12
C VAL A 94 -0.90 -4.67 -9.27
N VAL A 95 0.09 -5.33 -9.89
CA VAL A 95 1.36 -5.66 -9.27
C VAL A 95 2.45 -4.82 -9.91
N ALA A 96 3.07 -3.93 -9.12
CA ALA A 96 4.23 -3.17 -9.53
C ALA A 96 5.48 -4.08 -9.46
N VAL A 97 6.30 -4.06 -10.51
CA VAL A 97 7.54 -4.85 -10.58
C VAL A 97 8.68 -4.03 -11.17
N THR A 98 9.91 -4.30 -10.74
CA THR A 98 11.12 -3.79 -11.42
C THR A 98 11.57 -4.79 -12.49
N GLY A 99 12.30 -4.33 -13.52
CA GLY A 99 12.98 -5.25 -14.45
C GLY A 99 12.10 -5.76 -15.59
N ASP A 100 11.83 -7.07 -15.64
CA ASP A 100 11.20 -7.79 -16.76
C ASP A 100 9.68 -7.99 -16.54
N PRO A 101 8.81 -7.07 -17.01
CA PRO A 101 7.38 -7.15 -16.74
C PRO A 101 6.72 -8.37 -17.41
N GLU A 102 7.16 -8.80 -18.60
CA GLU A 102 6.60 -9.98 -19.26
C GLU A 102 6.91 -11.26 -18.50
N GLY A 103 8.17 -11.45 -18.10
CA GLY A 103 8.60 -12.60 -17.30
C GLY A 103 7.89 -12.63 -15.94
N HIS A 104 7.80 -11.48 -15.26
CA HIS A 104 7.07 -11.37 -14.00
C HIS A 104 5.58 -11.63 -14.17
N ARG A 105 4.93 -11.12 -15.23
CA ARG A 105 3.51 -11.39 -15.50
C ARG A 105 3.22 -12.89 -15.64
N GLN A 106 4.07 -13.63 -16.37
CA GLN A 106 3.88 -15.09 -16.48
C GLN A 106 4.03 -15.80 -15.14
N ARG A 107 5.03 -15.42 -14.33
CA ARG A 107 5.23 -16.00 -12.99
C ARG A 107 4.05 -15.69 -12.07
N LEU A 108 3.63 -14.43 -12.03
CA LEU A 108 2.52 -13.95 -11.20
C LEU A 108 1.20 -14.63 -11.60
N GLY A 109 0.93 -14.83 -12.90
CA GLY A 109 -0.28 -15.54 -13.32
C GLY A 109 -0.36 -16.98 -12.79
N ARG A 110 0.79 -17.67 -12.67
CA ARG A 110 0.86 -19.01 -12.05
C ARG A 110 0.62 -18.97 -10.54
N ILE A 111 1.13 -17.94 -9.86
CA ILE A 111 0.96 -17.74 -8.41
C ILE A 111 -0.51 -17.42 -8.09
N LEU A 112 -1.09 -16.46 -8.82
CA LEU A 112 -2.45 -15.98 -8.58
C LEU A 112 -3.52 -16.98 -9.05
N GLY A 113 -3.18 -17.84 -10.01
CA GLY A 113 -4.10 -18.79 -10.63
C GLY A 113 -5.09 -18.13 -11.58
N GLY A 114 -4.69 -17.03 -12.23
CA GLY A 114 -5.52 -16.25 -13.15
C GLY A 114 -4.71 -15.19 -13.90
N ASP A 115 -5.33 -14.52 -14.87
CA ASP A 115 -4.69 -13.54 -15.76
C ASP A 115 -5.37 -12.16 -15.75
N ASP A 116 -6.44 -12.01 -14.97
CA ASP A 116 -7.22 -10.77 -14.78
C ASP A 116 -6.55 -9.82 -13.78
N PHE A 117 -5.28 -9.50 -14.04
CA PHE A 117 -4.48 -8.54 -13.27
C PHE A 117 -3.52 -7.79 -14.21
N LYS A 118 -3.03 -6.65 -13.74
CA LYS A 118 -2.03 -5.84 -14.45
C LYS A 118 -0.67 -5.97 -13.79
N VAL A 119 0.36 -5.85 -14.62
CA VAL A 119 1.74 -5.67 -14.16
C VAL A 119 2.20 -4.31 -14.65
N GLU A 120 2.73 -3.51 -13.73
CA GLU A 120 3.31 -2.20 -14.05
C GLU A 120 4.80 -2.21 -13.75
N THR A 121 5.58 -1.57 -14.61
CA THR A 121 7.03 -1.46 -14.40
C THR A 121 7.36 -0.24 -13.58
N VAL A 122 8.11 -0.43 -12.50
CA VAL A 122 8.53 0.64 -11.59
C VAL A 122 10.04 0.65 -11.40
N GLN A 123 10.56 1.76 -10.85
CA GLN A 123 12.00 1.97 -10.70
C GLN A 123 12.55 1.29 -9.44
N TYR A 124 11.80 1.32 -8.35
CA TYR A 124 12.23 0.86 -7.04
C TYR A 124 11.39 -0.32 -6.58
N SER A 125 12.05 -1.29 -5.94
CA SER A 125 11.35 -2.35 -5.24
C SER A 125 10.77 -1.84 -3.91
N TYR A 126 9.75 -2.55 -3.43
CA TYR A 126 9.17 -2.35 -2.11
C TYR A 126 10.22 -2.52 -1.02
N ARG A 127 11.10 -3.53 -1.15
CA ARG A 127 12.26 -3.73 -0.28
C ARG A 127 13.14 -2.48 -0.19
N GLN A 128 13.45 -1.83 -1.31
CA GLN A 128 14.24 -0.60 -1.31
C GLN A 128 13.51 0.57 -0.62
N MET A 129 12.18 0.67 -0.77
CA MET A 129 11.38 1.66 -0.06
C MET A 129 11.35 1.40 1.45
N MET A 130 11.20 0.14 1.87
CA MET A 130 11.23 -0.24 3.28
C MET A 130 12.60 0.01 3.93
N GLN A 131 13.70 -0.24 3.22
CA GLN A 131 15.04 0.11 3.71
C GLN A 131 15.24 1.63 3.92
N VAL A 132 14.46 2.48 3.25
CA VAL A 132 14.45 3.92 3.54
C VAL A 132 13.62 4.21 4.79
N MET A 133 12.48 3.52 4.97
CA MET A 133 11.69 3.59 6.20
C MET A 133 12.51 3.17 7.43
N ASP A 134 13.29 2.09 7.35
CA ASP A 134 14.17 1.64 8.44
C ASP A 134 15.15 2.73 8.89
N LYS A 135 15.68 3.51 7.94
CA LYS A 135 16.58 4.64 8.26
C LYS A 135 15.85 5.77 8.96
N ILE A 136 14.61 6.03 8.57
CA ILE A 136 13.74 7.02 9.23
C ILE A 136 13.47 6.57 10.66
N ASP A 137 13.04 5.32 10.85
CA ASP A 137 12.73 4.76 12.17
C ASP A 137 13.95 4.74 13.09
N ALA A 138 15.12 4.37 12.56
CA ALA A 138 16.38 4.41 13.29
C ALA A 138 16.72 5.82 13.77
N PHE A 139 16.54 6.84 12.91
CA PHE A 139 16.77 8.23 13.27
C PHE A 139 15.79 8.73 14.34
N LEU A 140 14.49 8.45 14.16
CA LEU A 140 13.45 8.90 15.09
C LEU A 140 13.54 8.22 16.46
N SER A 141 14.08 7.00 16.50
CA SER A 141 14.27 6.23 17.73
C SER A 141 15.60 6.48 18.43
N ASP A 142 16.53 7.20 17.78
CA ASP A 142 17.83 7.52 18.36
C ASP A 142 17.70 8.64 19.41
N GLY A 143 17.70 8.23 20.68
CA GLY A 143 17.62 9.15 21.82
C GLY A 143 18.82 10.09 21.99
N SER A 144 19.88 9.96 21.18
CA SER A 144 20.98 10.93 21.12
C SER A 144 20.68 12.14 20.24
N ILE A 145 19.65 12.06 19.37
CA ILE A 145 19.23 13.16 18.51
C ILE A 145 18.51 14.24 19.35
N PRO A 146 18.95 15.51 19.29
CA PRO A 146 18.31 16.59 20.02
C PRO A 146 16.85 16.80 19.61
N GLN A 147 15.98 17.10 20.58
CA GLN A 147 14.55 17.35 20.32
C GLN A 147 14.29 18.62 19.50
N ASP A 148 15.24 19.56 19.51
CA ASP A 148 15.21 20.78 18.69
C ASP A 148 15.83 20.57 17.29
N HIS A 149 16.18 19.33 16.93
CA HIS A 149 16.62 19.01 15.58
C HIS A 149 15.51 19.37 14.56
N PRO A 150 15.82 20.02 13.42
CA PRO A 150 14.80 20.49 12.48
C PRO A 150 13.84 19.40 12.00
N VAL A 151 14.35 18.18 11.78
CA VAL A 151 13.50 17.04 11.41
C VAL A 151 12.60 16.63 12.58
N MET A 152 13.09 16.59 13.81
CA MET A 152 12.29 16.19 14.98
C MET A 152 11.12 17.15 15.24
N LEU A 153 11.34 18.45 15.00
CA LEU A 153 10.32 19.48 15.19
C LEU A 153 9.20 19.44 14.15
N HIS A 154 9.48 18.91 12.95
CA HIS A 154 8.60 19.04 11.80
C HIS A 154 8.15 17.71 11.21
N PHE A 155 8.68 16.57 11.65
CA PHE A 155 8.29 15.26 11.16
C PHE A 155 6.86 14.92 11.61
N ALA A 156 5.98 14.64 10.64
CA ALA A 156 4.59 14.29 10.88
C ALA A 156 4.25 12.85 10.47
N GLY A 157 5.11 12.20 9.68
CA GLY A 157 4.93 10.81 9.29
C GLY A 157 5.74 10.46 8.05
N ALA A 158 5.82 9.17 7.75
CA ALA A 158 6.33 8.67 6.48
C ALA A 158 5.67 7.34 6.12
N TYR A 159 5.55 7.05 4.83
CA TYR A 159 5.02 5.77 4.35
C TYR A 159 5.55 5.44 2.95
N PRO A 160 5.70 4.15 2.60
CA PRO A 160 5.90 3.75 1.22
C PRO A 160 4.61 3.91 0.43
N ASP A 161 4.66 4.67 -0.65
CA ASP A 161 3.58 4.82 -1.62
C ASP A 161 3.88 3.93 -2.83
N VAL A 162 3.17 2.79 -2.89
CA VAL A 162 3.34 1.80 -3.96
C VAL A 162 2.77 2.24 -5.29
N MET A 163 1.83 3.19 -5.31
CA MET A 163 1.24 3.72 -6.54
C MET A 163 2.19 4.72 -7.20
N ASP A 164 2.79 5.61 -6.41
CA ASP A 164 3.77 6.59 -6.90
C ASP A 164 5.21 6.02 -6.98
N ASN A 165 5.44 4.83 -6.42
CA ASN A 165 6.73 4.18 -6.26
C ASN A 165 7.77 5.09 -5.58
N ARG A 166 7.37 5.67 -4.43
CA ARG A 166 8.17 6.61 -3.63
C ARG A 166 7.97 6.34 -2.13
N VAL A 167 8.89 6.85 -1.32
CA VAL A 167 8.65 7.04 0.12
C VAL A 167 8.18 8.46 0.33
N LYS A 168 6.95 8.61 0.83
CA LYS A 168 6.35 9.90 1.18
C LYS A 168 6.80 10.27 2.59
N VAL A 169 7.33 11.48 2.75
CA VAL A 169 7.70 12.05 4.04
C VAL A 169 6.83 13.28 4.27
N ILE A 170 6.03 13.21 5.31
CA ILE A 170 5.12 14.28 5.70
C ILE A 170 5.85 15.18 6.71
N LEU A 171 5.96 16.46 6.37
CA LEU A 171 6.53 17.48 7.25
C LEU A 171 5.49 18.58 7.51
N THR A 172 5.44 19.13 8.72
CA THR A 172 4.57 20.29 9.01
C THR A 172 5.00 21.54 8.26
N ASP A 173 6.32 21.67 8.06
CA ASP A 173 6.94 22.75 7.28
C ASP A 173 8.08 22.18 6.40
N PRO A 174 7.78 21.76 5.15
CA PRO A 174 8.77 21.19 4.23
C PRO A 174 9.65 22.29 3.59
N ASN A 175 10.24 23.16 4.41
CA ASN A 175 11.19 24.17 3.94
C ASN A 175 12.56 23.55 3.64
N GLN A 176 13.41 24.31 2.93
CA GLN A 176 14.71 23.79 2.48
C GLN A 176 15.66 23.43 3.64
N THR A 177 15.56 24.10 4.79
CA THR A 177 16.35 23.78 5.99
C THR A 177 16.01 22.39 6.51
N VAL A 178 14.72 22.08 6.65
CA VAL A 178 14.25 20.78 7.14
C VAL A 178 14.56 19.67 6.14
N ILE A 179 14.29 19.90 4.85
CA ILE A 179 14.58 18.93 3.79
C ILE A 179 16.09 18.64 3.70
N ASN A 180 16.95 19.65 3.82
CA ASN A 180 18.39 19.44 3.79
C ASN A 180 18.89 18.68 5.02
N ALA A 181 18.36 18.98 6.20
CA ALA A 181 18.67 18.22 7.42
C ALA A 181 18.26 16.75 7.25
N PHE A 182 17.04 16.48 6.78
CA PHE A 182 16.57 15.12 6.50
C PHE A 182 17.50 14.39 5.53
N LYS A 183 17.84 15.02 4.40
CA LYS A 183 18.70 14.39 3.39
C LYS A 183 20.11 14.09 3.89
N LYS A 184 20.65 14.98 4.72
CA LYS A 184 21.99 14.86 5.28
C LYS A 184 22.06 13.78 6.36
N ASP A 185 21.10 13.79 7.28
CA ASP A 185 21.19 13.03 8.53
C ASP A 185 20.42 11.70 8.48
N ILE A 186 19.51 11.51 7.50
CA ILE A 186 18.71 10.29 7.33
C ILE A 186 18.98 9.63 5.97
N SER A 187 18.60 10.28 4.88
CA SER A 187 18.71 9.70 3.53
C SER A 187 18.54 10.74 2.44
N ALA A 188 19.49 10.78 1.50
CA ALA A 188 19.41 11.57 0.27
C ALA A 188 18.84 10.76 -0.92
N SER A 189 18.17 9.64 -0.65
CA SER A 189 17.64 8.76 -1.69
C SER A 189 16.73 9.52 -2.66
N PRO A 190 16.84 9.29 -3.98
CA PRO A 190 15.89 9.84 -4.94
C PRO A 190 14.47 9.31 -4.72
N MET A 191 14.28 8.20 -4.00
CA MET A 191 12.96 7.63 -3.69
C MET A 191 12.09 8.52 -2.80
N LEU A 192 12.67 9.51 -2.12
CA LEU A 192 11.96 10.38 -1.20
C LEU A 192 11.15 11.45 -1.93
N SER A 193 9.92 11.64 -1.47
CA SER A 193 9.06 12.77 -1.83
C SER A 193 8.56 13.44 -0.56
N PHE A 194 8.73 14.76 -0.45
CA PHE A 194 8.32 15.52 0.72
C PHE A 194 6.99 16.21 0.47
N GLU A 195 6.08 16.11 1.42
CA GLU A 195 4.78 16.76 1.38
C GLU A 195 4.46 17.48 2.68
N LYS A 196 3.58 18.48 2.59
CA LYS A 196 3.10 19.21 3.76
C LYS A 196 1.94 18.45 4.39
N GLY A 197 1.98 18.28 5.70
CA GLY A 197 0.85 17.75 6.47
C GLY A 197 0.80 18.31 7.89
N GLU A 198 0.05 17.66 8.76
CA GLU A 198 -0.15 18.06 10.16
C GLU A 198 0.36 16.96 11.09
N LEU A 199 0.77 17.34 12.31
CA LEU A 199 1.13 16.34 13.32
C LEU A 199 -0.10 15.49 13.64
N PRO A 200 0.06 14.17 13.81
CA PRO A 200 -1.05 13.32 14.22
C PRO A 200 -1.59 13.82 15.58
N GLU A 201 -2.91 14.01 15.66
CA GLU A 201 -3.58 14.28 16.93
C GLU A 201 -3.44 13.03 17.81
N LEU A 202 -2.84 13.19 18.99
CA LEU A 202 -2.81 12.13 19.99
C LEU A 202 -4.23 11.99 20.57
N MET A 203 -4.98 11.01 20.06
CA MET A 203 -6.27 10.58 20.64
C MET A 203 -6.07 9.79 21.94
#